data_AF-A0A662DFG5-F1
#
_entry.id   AF-A0A662DFG5-F1
#
_cell.length_a   1.000
_cell.length_b   1.000
_cell.length_c   1.000
_cell.angle_alpha   90.00
_cell.angle_beta   90.00
_cell.angle_gamma   90.00
#
_symmetry.space_group_name_H-M   'P 1'
#
loop_
_entity.id
_entity.type
_entity.pdbx_description
1 polymer ?
#
loop_
_entity_poly.entity_id
_entity_poly.type
_entity_poly.pdbx_seq_one_letter_code
_entity_poly.pdbx_strand_id
1 'polypeptide(L)'
;ALRLVKEKGGVAISFNGNFYALREAEFACISNNALPLFLIIKNFKEEGKKGVEKIAFNWPEKLKKEDKEKLFSLNYPGSFILIEKKNIADIIRLSEEIRKKIRGEEIGKLG
;
A
#
# COMPACT_ATOMS: atom_id res chain seq x y z
N ALA A 1 14.57 7.65 -3.03
CA ALA A 1 13.52 8.31 -2.23
C ALA A 1 13.04 7.43 -1.08
N LEU A 2 12.39 6.28 -1.34
CA LEU A 2 11.80 5.42 -0.29
C LEU A 2 12.79 5.00 0.81
N ARG A 3 13.96 4.50 0.42
CA ARG A 3 15.02 4.13 1.36
C ARG A 3 15.42 5.26 2.31
N LEU A 4 15.62 6.47 1.77
CA LEU A 4 16.00 7.65 2.56
C LEU A 4 14.90 8.04 3.56
N VAL A 5 13.63 8.00 3.13
CA VAL A 5 12.48 8.30 4.02
C VAL A 5 12.41 7.29 5.17
N LYS A 6 12.58 6.00 4.87
CA LYS A 6 12.64 4.93 5.87
C LYS A 6 13.79 5.14 6.87
N GLU A 7 15.00 5.46 6.38
CA GLU A 7 16.18 5.70 7.21
C GLU A 7 16.05 6.95 8.10
N LYS A 8 15.24 7.94 7.71
CA LYS A 8 14.99 9.18 8.48
C LYS A 8 13.76 9.11 9.40
N GLY A 9 13.18 7.92 9.61
CA GLY A 9 12.05 7.73 10.51
C GLY A 9 10.69 8.15 9.94
N GLY A 10 10.63 8.43 8.63
CA GLY A 10 9.37 8.57 7.90
C GLY A 10 8.75 7.21 7.55
N VAL A 11 7.77 7.22 6.64
CA VAL A 11 7.09 6.01 6.16
C VAL A 11 7.29 5.87 4.66
N ALA A 12 7.78 4.71 4.22
CA ALA A 12 7.96 4.38 2.83
C ALA A 12 6.86 3.41 2.36
N ILE A 13 5.94 3.89 1.51
CA ILE A 13 4.82 3.10 0.99
C ILE A 13 4.99 2.94 -0.52
N SER A 14 4.82 1.71 -1.01
CA SER A 14 4.78 1.39 -2.43
C SER A 14 3.34 1.12 -2.87
N PHE A 15 2.78 1.95 -3.75
CA PHE A 15 1.44 1.74 -4.31
C PHE A 15 1.53 1.04 -5.67
N ASN A 16 1.08 -0.22 -5.76
CA ASN A 16 1.21 -1.06 -6.97
C ASN A 16 2.63 -1.01 -7.58
N GLY A 17 3.64 -1.03 -6.71
CA GLY A 17 5.04 -0.90 -7.11
C GLY A 17 5.59 -2.12 -7.84
N ASN A 18 6.61 -1.89 -8.65
CA ASN A 18 7.42 -2.97 -9.22
C ASN A 18 8.39 -3.53 -8.16
N PHE A 19 9.16 -4.57 -8.54
CA PHE A 19 10.20 -5.18 -7.72
C PHE A 19 11.09 -4.16 -7.00
N TYR A 20 11.63 -3.18 -7.73
CA TYR A 20 12.56 -2.19 -7.19
C TYR A 20 11.91 -1.29 -6.14
N ALA A 21 10.70 -0.81 -6.40
CA ALA A 21 9.97 0.04 -5.45
C ALA A 21 9.61 -0.72 -4.18
N LEU A 22 9.16 -1.98 -4.30
CA LEU A 22 8.80 -2.82 -3.16
C LEU A 22 10.00 -3.18 -2.28
N ARG A 23 11.17 -3.42 -2.88
CA ARG A 23 12.40 -3.73 -2.12
C ARG A 23 12.84 -2.58 -1.21
N GLU A 24 12.61 -1.34 -1.63
CA GLU A 24 13.02 -0.15 -0.87
C GLU A 24 11.89 0.41 0.02
N ALA A 25 10.68 -0.14 -0.08
CA ALA A 25 9.53 0.26 0.73
C ALA A 25 9.48 -0.47 2.07
N GLU A 26 8.72 0.10 3.00
CA GLU A 26 8.38 -0.52 4.27
C GLU A 26 7.01 -1.21 4.19
N PHE A 27 6.07 -0.59 3.49
CA PHE A 27 4.73 -1.12 3.29
C PHE A 27 4.36 -1.16 1.82
N ALA A 28 3.55 -2.16 1.45
CA ALA A 28 2.90 -2.26 0.15
C ALA A 28 1.42 -1.92 0.28
N CYS A 29 0.94 -1.03 -0.58
CA CYS A 29 -0.48 -0.79 -0.80
C CYS A 29 -0.85 -1.30 -2.19
N ILE A 30 -1.67 -2.33 -2.25
CA ILE A 30 -2.07 -2.98 -3.51
C ILE A 30 -3.56 -2.77 -3.71
N SER A 31 -3.95 -2.03 -4.74
CA SER A 31 -5.35 -1.75 -5.04
C SER A 31 -5.55 -1.21 -6.45
N ASN A 32 -6.75 -1.39 -7.02
CA ASN A 32 -7.18 -0.71 -8.24
C ASN A 32 -7.84 0.65 -7.97
N ASN A 33 -7.89 1.10 -6.72
CA ASN A 33 -8.44 2.39 -6.32
C ASN A 33 -7.43 3.16 -5.46
N ALA A 34 -7.46 4.49 -5.50
CA ALA A 34 -6.61 5.34 -4.68
C ALA A 34 -7.10 5.52 -3.22
N LEU A 35 -8.36 5.14 -2.92
CA LEU A 35 -8.97 5.26 -1.61
C LEU A 35 -8.16 4.58 -0.49
N PRO A 36 -7.65 3.34 -0.63
CA PRO A 36 -6.81 2.73 0.40
C PRO A 36 -5.59 3.59 0.73
N LEU A 37 -4.89 4.12 -0.29
CA LEU A 37 -3.74 5.00 -0.10
C LEU A 37 -4.14 6.30 0.60
N PHE A 38 -5.25 6.91 0.22
CA PHE A 38 -5.81 8.09 0.89
C PHE A 38 -6.07 7.84 2.38
N LEU A 39 -6.69 6.70 2.73
CA LEU A 39 -6.98 6.33 4.12
C LEU A 39 -5.70 6.09 4.92
N ILE A 40 -4.67 5.51 4.30
CA ILE A 40 -3.35 5.36 4.94
C ILE A 40 -2.71 6.73 5.21
N ILE A 41 -2.75 7.65 4.24
CA ILE A 41 -2.22 9.02 4.40
C ILE A 41 -2.99 9.79 5.48
N LYS A 42 -4.32 9.61 5.55
CA LYS A 42 -5.16 10.19 6.60
C LYS A 42 -4.69 9.75 8.00
N ASN A 43 -4.42 8.45 8.19
CA ASN A 43 -3.89 7.93 9.47
C ASN A 43 -2.47 8.44 9.75
N PHE A 44 -1.62 8.55 8.73
CA PHE A 44 -0.29 9.15 8.88
C PHE A 44 -0.38 10.62 9.33
N LYS A 45 -1.31 11.40 8.78
CA LYS A 45 -1.51 12.80 9.18
C LYS A 45 -1.95 12.94 10.65
N GLU A 46 -2.75 12.00 11.15
CA GLU A 46 -3.30 12.03 12.51
C GLU A 46 -2.32 11.48 13.57
N GLU A 47 -1.70 10.32 13.33
CA GLU A 47 -0.90 9.58 14.33
C GLU A 47 0.56 9.34 13.89
N GLY A 48 0.99 9.93 12.76
CA GLY A 48 2.33 9.72 12.20
C GLY A 48 2.57 8.28 11.76
N LYS A 49 3.82 7.83 11.83
CA LYS A 49 4.21 6.45 11.49
C LYS A 49 3.45 5.39 12.30
N LYS A 50 3.19 5.65 13.59
CA LYS A 50 2.45 4.73 14.47
C LYS A 50 1.03 4.47 13.96
N GLY A 51 0.37 5.49 13.42
CA GLY A 51 -0.95 5.35 12.79
C GLY A 51 -0.92 4.38 11.62
N VAL A 52 0.12 4.49 10.78
CA VAL A 52 0.31 3.62 9.62
C VAL A 52 0.58 2.17 10.06
N GLU A 53 1.48 1.96 11.02
CA GLU A 53 1.80 0.63 11.56
C GLU A 53 0.57 -0.06 12.16
N LYS A 54 -0.21 0.69 12.94
CA LYS A 54 -1.45 0.23 13.59
C LYS A 54 -2.46 -0.30 12.58
N ILE A 55 -2.65 0.39 11.45
CA ILE A 55 -3.58 -0.06 10.42
C ILE A 55 -2.99 -1.16 9.53
N ALA A 56 -1.67 -1.21 9.33
CA ALA A 56 -1.01 -2.28 8.56
C ALA A 56 -1.13 -3.65 9.23
N PHE A 57 -0.98 -3.70 10.56
CA PHE A 57 -0.96 -4.97 11.30
C PHE A 57 -2.27 -5.76 11.20
N ASN A 58 -3.39 -5.07 11.00
CA ASN A 58 -4.70 -5.69 10.91
C ASN A 58 -5.61 -4.94 9.94
N TRP A 59 -5.12 -4.71 8.73
CA TRP A 59 -5.87 -4.05 7.66
C TRP A 59 -7.08 -4.89 7.22
N PRO A 60 -8.27 -4.31 6.98
CA PRO A 60 -8.66 -2.91 7.20
C PRO A 60 -9.26 -2.65 8.59
N GLU A 61 -9.25 -3.62 9.51
CA GLU A 61 -10.07 -3.61 10.73
C GLU A 61 -9.81 -2.45 11.69
N LYS A 62 -8.58 -1.94 11.72
CA LYS A 62 -8.18 -0.84 12.60
C LYS A 62 -8.54 0.56 12.07
N LEU A 63 -9.13 0.65 10.88
CA LEU A 63 -9.69 1.90 10.36
C LEU A 63 -10.95 2.32 11.14
N LYS A 64 -11.23 3.62 11.13
CA LYS A 64 -12.49 4.19 11.63
C LYS A 64 -13.67 3.58 10.87
N LYS A 65 -14.83 3.41 11.53
CA LYS A 65 -16.01 2.74 10.97
C LYS A 65 -16.42 3.31 9.59
N GLU A 66 -16.54 4.63 9.50
CA GLU A 66 -16.91 5.34 8.25
C GLU A 66 -15.90 5.11 7.11
N ASP A 67 -14.62 5.01 7.44
CA ASP A 67 -13.56 4.75 6.46
C ASP A 67 -13.61 3.28 5.98
N LYS A 68 -13.95 2.34 6.88
CA LYS A 68 -14.19 0.92 6.51
C LYS A 68 -15.40 0.78 5.59
N GLU A 69 -16.50 1.46 5.88
CA GLU A 69 -17.71 1.43 5.05
C GLU A 69 -17.42 1.94 3.63
N LYS A 70 -16.68 3.05 3.49
CA LYS A 70 -16.22 3.55 2.19
C LYS A 70 -15.27 2.58 1.48
N LEU A 71 -14.43 1.89 2.23
CA LEU A 71 -13.49 0.92 1.67
C LEU A 71 -14.21 -0.32 1.16
N PHE A 72 -15.19 -0.83 1.91
CA PHE A 72 -15.98 -2.02 1.56
C PHE A 72 -17.04 -1.77 0.49
N SER A 73 -17.36 -0.51 0.16
CA SER A 73 -18.17 -0.20 -1.02
C SER A 73 -17.41 -0.35 -2.34
N LEU A 74 -16.09 -0.56 -2.29
CA LEU A 74 -15.29 -0.89 -3.47
C LEU A 74 -15.41 -2.38 -3.81
N ASN A 75 -15.44 -2.69 -5.10
CA ASN A 75 -15.34 -4.08 -5.58
C ASN A 75 -14.05 -4.78 -5.11
N TYR A 76 -12.99 -4.01 -4.86
CA TYR A 76 -11.75 -4.50 -4.28
C TYR A 76 -11.22 -3.49 -3.25
N PRO A 77 -11.30 -3.77 -1.94
CA PRO A 77 -10.84 -2.86 -0.89
C PRO A 77 -9.32 -2.72 -0.84
N GLY A 78 -8.58 -3.53 -1.60
CA GLY A 78 -7.12 -3.54 -1.59
C GLY A 78 -6.50 -4.15 -0.34
N SER A 79 -5.18 -4.23 -0.35
CA SER A 79 -4.38 -4.77 0.75
C SER A 79 -3.32 -3.77 1.16
N PHE A 80 -3.11 -3.64 2.47
CA PHE A 80 -2.02 -2.87 3.04
C PHE A 80 -1.16 -3.78 3.93
N ILE A 81 0.09 -3.97 3.55
CA ILE A 81 0.93 -5.08 4.04
C ILE A 81 2.30 -4.54 4.46
N LEU A 82 2.78 -4.95 5.63
CA LEU A 82 4.19 -4.77 6.04
C LEU A 82 5.08 -5.71 5.23
N ILE A 83 6.09 -5.14 4.56
CA ILE A 83 7.02 -5.92 3.72
C ILE A 83 8.09 -6.56 4.61
N GLU A 84 8.14 -7.88 4.58
CA GLU A 84 9.11 -8.72 5.27
C GLU A 84 9.79 -9.67 4.27
N LYS A 85 10.97 -10.18 4.62
CA LYS A 85 11.70 -11.12 3.75
C LYS A 85 10.87 -12.35 3.38
N LYS A 86 9.99 -12.81 4.27
CA LYS A 86 9.14 -13.99 4.09
C LYS A 86 7.98 -13.79 3.13
N ASN A 87 7.50 -12.56 2.93
CA ASN A 87 6.29 -12.26 2.15
C ASN A 87 6.56 -11.42 0.89
N ILE A 88 7.77 -10.87 0.74
CA ILE A 88 8.09 -9.93 -0.35
C ILE A 88 7.85 -10.54 -1.75
N ALA A 89 8.14 -11.83 -1.94
CA ALA A 89 7.94 -12.50 -3.23
C ALA A 89 6.46 -12.52 -3.65
N ASP A 90 5.56 -12.84 -2.72
CA ASP A 90 4.11 -12.85 -2.97
C ASP A 90 3.57 -11.43 -3.21
N ILE A 91 4.08 -10.46 -2.44
CA ILE A 91 3.72 -9.04 -2.61
C ILE A 91 4.13 -8.54 -4.00
N ILE A 92 5.35 -8.88 -4.47
CA ILE A 92 5.82 -8.50 -5.81
C ILE A 92 4.89 -9.08 -6.87
N ARG A 93 4.59 -10.38 -6.80
CA ARG A 93 3.71 -11.04 -7.76
C ARG A 93 2.33 -10.37 -7.82
N LEU A 94 1.70 -10.17 -6.66
CA LEU A 94 0.36 -9.57 -6.58
C LEU A 94 0.35 -8.10 -7.05
N SER A 95 1.36 -7.32 -6.65
CA SER A 95 1.50 -5.91 -7.05
C SER A 95 1.71 -5.78 -8.56
N GLU A 96 2.49 -6.66 -9.18
CA GLU A 96 2.70 -6.69 -10.63
C GLU A 96 1.45 -7.12 -11.40
N GLU A 97 0.69 -8.09 -10.90
CA GLU A 97 -0.59 -8.53 -11.50
C GLU A 97 -1.60 -7.37 -11.54
N ILE A 98 -1.80 -6.67 -10.42
CA ILE A 98 -2.70 -5.52 -10.36
C ILE A 98 -2.20 -4.38 -11.24
N ARG A 99 -0.89 -4.09 -11.22
CA ARG A 99 -0.29 -3.07 -12.08
C ARG A 99 -0.48 -3.39 -13.56
N LYS A 100 -0.29 -4.65 -13.99
CA LYS A 100 -0.52 -5.09 -15.37
C LYS A 100 -1.99 -5.01 -15.75
N LYS A 101 -2.91 -5.26 -14.83
CA LYS A 101 -4.35 -5.10 -15.06
C LYS A 101 -4.71 -3.62 -15.31
N ILE A 102 -4.34 -2.74 -14.37
CA ILE A 102 -4.63 -1.29 -14.45
C ILE A 102 -3.93 -0.66 -15.66
N ARG A 103 -2.65 -0.97 -15.89
CA ARG A 103 -1.87 -0.40 -17.00
C ARG A 103 -2.05 -1.15 -18.32
N GLY A 104 -2.57 -2.37 -18.30
CA GLY A 104 -2.97 -3.11 -19.50
C GLY A 104 -4.25 -2.53 -20.11
N GLU A 105 -5.10 -1.90 -19.28
CA GLU A 105 -6.22 -1.07 -19.71
C GLU A 105 -5.77 0.29 -20.28
N GLU A 106 -4.60 0.83 -19.89
CA GLU A 106 -4.10 2.17 -20.31
C GLU A 106 -2.74 2.22 -21.04
N ILE A 107 -2.16 1.09 -21.48
CA ILE A 107 -0.80 1.00 -22.08
C ILE A 107 0.31 1.39 -21.08
N GLY A 108 1.04 0.42 -20.51
CA GLY A 108 2.15 0.75 -19.61
C GLY A 108 3.22 -0.31 -19.41
N LYS A 109 4.12 -0.46 -20.40
CA LYS A 109 5.47 -1.00 -20.21
C LYS A 109 6.50 0.13 -20.14
N LEU A 110 6.47 0.92 -19.07
CA LEU A 110 7.59 1.79 -18.70
C LEU A 110 7.84 1.62 -17.19
N GLY A 111 9.08 1.19 -16.86
CA GLY A 111 9.76 1.13 -15.56
C GLY A 111 9.00 0.54 -14.37
#